data_AF-A0A956S0K9-F1
#
_entry.id   AF-A0A956S0K9-F1
#
_cell.length_a   1.000
_cell.length_b   1.000
_cell.length_c   1.000
_cell.angle_alpha   90.00
_cell.angle_beta   90.00
_cell.angle_gamma   90.00
#
_symmetry.space_group_name_H-M   'P 1'
#
loop_
_entity.id
_entity.type
_entity.pdbx_description
1 polymer ?
#
loop_
_entity_poly.entity_id
_entity_poly.type
_entity_poly.pdbx_seq_one_letter_code
_entity_poly.pdbx_strand_id
1 'polypeptide(L)'
;MGRPAGSGAGRPRRREAHARILKTTLTTLVVLLAPGCGADRPSAAAGDASAAVAPDPVDPRCALAAPPDTLLREGGTILLLWTVPARPVFDEAVLPQDPGLLAYRAAVRADGGDVRRPVADEPTPRDDAEAAAWADERRNHDLAQSGAVGAIEPITCLDALAFSVQNARFSQLETPTEFLVSVLERANGTDGAEVGLVFGASDQMYPPKTVYGFDVVDSLRSLGWRWRYALHNHTLQKNAGKHALGSPTLSISDVQLMRGLAADGMEAARVTNGFYTFRVDLEGMQRMRSR
;
A
#
# COMPACT_ATOMS: atom_id res chain seq x y z
N MET A 1 -4.70 60.81 24.56
CA MET A 1 -4.18 59.76 25.46
C MET A 1 -4.40 58.43 24.74
N GLY A 2 -3.44 57.76 24.10
CA GLY A 2 -2.00 57.70 24.34
C GLY A 2 -1.66 56.32 24.89
N ARG A 3 -1.56 55.30 24.04
CA ARG A 3 -0.87 54.02 24.35
C ARG A 3 -0.17 53.49 23.09
N PRO A 4 1.13 53.13 23.17
CA PRO A 4 1.95 52.81 22.00
C PRO A 4 1.97 51.32 21.67
N ALA A 5 2.13 51.04 20.39
CA ALA A 5 2.42 49.72 19.84
C ALA A 5 3.91 49.39 20.00
N GLY A 6 4.22 48.19 20.46
CA GLY A 6 5.57 47.66 20.55
C GLY A 6 5.57 46.14 20.43
N SER A 7 6.14 45.63 19.34
CA SER A 7 6.94 44.40 19.21
C SER A 7 7.17 44.23 17.70
N GLY A 8 8.39 44.16 17.17
CA GLY A 8 9.57 43.46 17.68
C GLY A 8 9.79 42.18 16.87
N ALA A 9 9.74 42.26 15.53
CA ALA A 9 9.96 41.12 14.65
C ALA A 9 11.47 40.84 14.49
N GLY A 10 11.99 39.92 15.32
CA GLY A 10 13.32 39.34 15.16
C GLY A 10 13.33 38.30 14.05
N ARG A 11 14.13 38.53 13.00
CA ARG A 11 14.50 37.52 11.99
C ARG A 11 15.60 36.60 12.52
N PRO A 12 15.45 35.26 12.51
CA PRO A 12 16.58 34.36 12.61
C PRO A 12 17.14 34.00 11.23
N ARG A 13 18.34 34.54 11.00
CA ARG A 13 19.54 34.02 10.32
C ARG A 13 19.40 32.73 9.48
N ARG A 14 19.69 32.89 8.18
CA ARG A 14 20.24 31.86 7.28
C ARG A 14 21.42 31.15 7.95
N ARG A 15 21.42 29.81 7.96
CA ARG A 15 22.62 29.02 8.17
C ARG A 15 23.04 28.42 6.84
N GLU A 16 24.28 28.74 6.49
CA GLU A 16 24.99 28.32 5.29
C GLU A 16 25.40 26.85 5.40
N ALA A 17 25.36 26.19 4.24
CA ALA A 17 25.86 24.86 4.01
C ALA A 17 27.40 24.84 4.14
N HIS A 18 27.93 23.83 4.83
CA HIS A 18 29.34 23.47 4.72
C HIS A 18 29.47 22.05 4.19
N ALA A 19 30.18 21.97 3.07
CA ALA A 19 30.45 20.81 2.26
C ALA A 19 31.26 19.74 3.00
N ARG A 20 30.88 18.47 2.81
CA ARG A 20 31.71 17.30 3.13
C ARG A 20 32.69 17.06 1.98
N ILE A 21 33.98 17.11 2.29
CA ILE A 21 35.04 16.52 1.45
C ILE A 21 35.60 15.34 2.26
N LEU A 22 35.19 14.12 1.91
CA LEU A 22 35.83 12.91 2.42
C LEU A 22 36.71 12.34 1.32
N LYS A 23 38.03 12.37 1.55
CA LYS A 23 39.03 11.83 0.65
C LYS A 23 39.06 10.31 0.74
N THR A 24 38.90 9.69 -0.41
CA THR A 24 39.13 8.28 -0.72
C THR A 24 40.58 7.90 -0.40
N THR A 25 40.80 6.73 0.21
CA THR A 25 42.11 6.08 0.19
C THR A 25 41.90 4.61 -0.14
N LEU A 26 42.33 4.26 -1.35
CA LEU A 26 42.34 2.93 -1.91
C LEU A 26 43.63 2.25 -1.43
N THR A 27 43.53 1.14 -0.70
CA THR A 27 44.70 0.30 -0.38
C THR A 27 44.47 -1.07 -0.96
N THR A 28 45.08 -1.27 -2.13
CA THR A 28 45.24 -2.54 -2.81
C THR A 28 46.25 -3.38 -2.03
N LEU A 29 45.82 -4.54 -1.52
CA LEU A 29 46.74 -5.56 -1.02
C LEU A 29 46.62 -6.79 -1.93
N VAL A 30 47.62 -6.95 -2.78
CA VAL A 30 47.91 -8.17 -3.54
C VAL A 30 48.65 -9.11 -2.60
N VAL A 31 48.13 -10.32 -2.38
CA VAL A 31 48.89 -11.43 -1.78
C VAL A 31 48.75 -12.64 -2.67
N LEU A 32 49.92 -13.23 -2.91
CA LEU A 32 50.25 -14.29 -3.85
C LEU A 32 49.74 -15.68 -3.45
N LEU A 33 49.62 -16.48 -4.51
CA LEU A 33 49.28 -17.90 -4.59
C LEU A 33 50.22 -18.82 -3.80
N ALA A 34 49.66 -19.90 -3.25
CA ALA A 34 50.37 -21.14 -2.94
C ALA A 34 49.54 -22.33 -3.49
N PRO A 35 50.16 -23.34 -4.15
CA PRO A 35 49.46 -24.53 -4.62
C PRO A 35 49.49 -25.61 -3.53
N GLY A 36 48.32 -25.90 -2.94
CA GLY A 36 48.10 -27.04 -2.06
C GLY A 36 47.28 -28.09 -2.78
N CYS A 37 47.91 -29.21 -3.14
CA CYS A 37 47.21 -30.44 -3.54
C CYS A 37 46.47 -31.01 -2.33
N GLY A 38 45.16 -31.25 -2.44
CA GLY A 38 44.40 -31.88 -1.38
C GLY A 38 42.92 -32.07 -1.69
N ALA A 39 42.56 -33.32 -1.97
CA ALA A 39 41.25 -33.94 -1.84
C ALA A 39 40.08 -33.42 -2.70
N ASP A 40 39.69 -34.28 -3.65
CA ASP A 40 38.40 -34.28 -4.33
C ASP A 40 37.24 -34.19 -3.32
N ARG A 41 36.62 -33.02 -3.24
CA ARG A 41 35.23 -32.86 -2.83
C ARG A 41 34.44 -32.44 -4.06
N PRO A 42 33.31 -33.08 -4.39
CA PRO A 42 32.42 -32.55 -5.41
C PRO A 42 31.85 -31.23 -4.90
N SER A 43 32.47 -30.14 -5.35
CA SER A 43 31.93 -28.79 -5.25
C SER A 43 30.75 -28.72 -6.20
N ALA A 44 29.55 -29.00 -5.68
CA ALA A 44 28.31 -28.56 -6.29
C ALA A 44 28.23 -27.04 -6.14
N ALA A 45 29.08 -26.32 -6.90
CA ALA A 45 28.84 -24.93 -7.24
C ALA A 45 27.71 -24.89 -8.27
N ALA A 46 26.49 -25.19 -7.81
CA ALA A 46 25.32 -24.59 -8.42
C ALA A 46 25.40 -23.11 -8.07
N GLY A 47 26.02 -22.33 -8.95
CA GLY A 47 25.78 -20.91 -8.96
C GLY A 47 24.28 -20.74 -9.14
N ASP A 48 23.60 -20.28 -8.10
CA ASP A 48 22.27 -19.70 -8.21
C ASP A 48 22.40 -18.56 -9.22
N ALA A 49 22.10 -18.88 -10.48
CA ALA A 49 21.74 -17.88 -11.45
C ALA A 49 20.55 -17.16 -10.84
N SER A 50 20.81 -15.96 -10.32
CA SER A 50 19.81 -15.00 -9.89
C SER A 50 18.71 -15.03 -10.93
N ALA A 51 17.58 -15.67 -10.59
CA ALA A 51 16.44 -15.73 -11.49
C ALA A 51 16.08 -14.28 -11.76
N ALA A 52 16.31 -13.84 -13.00
CA ALA A 52 16.09 -12.46 -13.39
C ALA A 52 14.67 -12.10 -12.97
N VAL A 53 14.55 -11.12 -12.07
CA VAL A 53 13.26 -10.63 -11.60
C VAL A 53 12.46 -10.24 -12.85
N ALA A 54 11.32 -10.90 -13.06
CA ALA A 54 10.47 -10.60 -14.19
C ALA A 54 10.11 -9.11 -14.17
N PRO A 55 10.14 -8.41 -15.31
CA PRO A 55 9.78 -7.01 -15.37
C PRO A 55 8.34 -6.81 -14.93
N ASP A 56 8.04 -5.61 -14.42
CA ASP A 56 6.69 -5.24 -14.06
C ASP A 56 5.75 -5.29 -15.29
N PRO A 57 4.55 -5.91 -15.16
CA PRO A 57 3.61 -6.03 -16.27
C PRO A 57 2.85 -4.70 -16.48
N VAL A 58 3.56 -3.69 -17.00
CA VAL A 58 2.98 -2.36 -17.27
C VAL A 58 2.10 -2.41 -18.51
N ASP A 59 0.89 -1.86 -18.41
CA ASP A 59 -0.03 -1.71 -19.54
C ASP A 59 -0.54 -0.26 -19.63
N PRO A 60 -0.32 0.48 -20.74
CA PRO A 60 -0.85 1.83 -20.93
C PRO A 60 -2.37 1.93 -20.86
N ARG A 61 -3.09 0.81 -21.06
CA ARG A 61 -4.53 0.72 -20.86
C ARG A 61 -4.88 0.88 -19.39
N CYS A 62 -4.00 0.52 -18.46
CA CYS A 62 -4.22 0.70 -17.02
C CYS A 62 -4.12 2.19 -16.63
N ALA A 63 -5.22 2.91 -16.84
CA ALA A 63 -5.31 4.35 -16.62
C ALA A 63 -6.76 4.77 -16.35
N LEU A 64 -6.92 5.79 -15.49
CA LEU A 64 -8.17 6.52 -15.33
C LEU A 64 -8.26 7.58 -16.43
N ALA A 65 -9.30 7.52 -17.26
CA ALA A 65 -9.40 8.34 -18.48
C ALA A 65 -9.64 9.83 -18.20
N ALA A 66 -10.04 10.19 -16.97
CA ALA A 66 -10.36 11.54 -16.55
C ALA A 66 -9.81 11.84 -15.14
N PRO A 67 -9.53 13.11 -14.83
CA PRO A 67 -9.23 13.52 -13.46
C PRO A 67 -10.46 13.28 -12.54
N PRO A 68 -10.25 13.14 -11.22
CA PRO A 68 -11.34 13.01 -10.26
C PRO A 68 -12.09 14.32 -10.05
N ASP A 69 -13.34 14.20 -9.62
CA ASP A 69 -14.00 15.25 -8.85
C ASP A 69 -13.39 15.33 -7.46
N THR A 70 -12.98 16.52 -7.03
CA THR A 70 -12.49 16.76 -5.67
C THR A 70 -13.68 17.17 -4.81
N LEU A 71 -14.09 16.28 -3.89
CA LEU A 71 -15.22 16.53 -2.99
C LEU A 71 -14.76 17.22 -1.70
N LEU A 72 -13.56 16.89 -1.21
CA LEU A 72 -12.93 17.53 -0.07
C LEU A 72 -11.42 17.65 -0.28
N ARG A 73 -10.86 18.79 0.15
CA ARG A 73 -9.41 19.00 0.27
C ARG A 73 -9.11 19.94 1.43
N GLU A 74 -8.54 19.41 2.50
CA GLU A 74 -8.21 20.16 3.71
C GLU A 74 -6.84 19.73 4.24
N GLY A 75 -5.84 20.61 4.17
CA GLY A 75 -4.46 20.25 4.52
C GLY A 75 -3.95 19.06 3.70
N GLY A 76 -3.43 18.03 4.39
CA GLY A 76 -2.99 16.77 3.78
C GLY A 76 -4.11 15.80 3.43
N THR A 77 -5.37 16.14 3.73
CA THR A 77 -6.54 15.25 3.65
C THR A 77 -7.36 15.51 2.39
N ILE A 78 -7.80 14.45 1.70
CA ILE A 78 -8.61 14.51 0.47
C ILE A 78 -9.74 13.47 0.46
N LEU A 79 -10.82 13.82 -0.24
CA LEU A 79 -11.85 12.91 -0.73
C LEU A 79 -12.07 13.17 -2.22
N LEU A 80 -11.85 12.14 -3.03
CA LEU A 80 -11.94 12.19 -4.48
C LEU A 80 -12.99 11.19 -4.98
N LEU A 81 -13.63 11.53 -6.10
CA LEU A 81 -14.55 10.65 -6.81
C LEU A 81 -14.14 10.53 -8.27
N TRP A 82 -13.96 9.31 -8.75
CA TRP A 82 -13.96 9.01 -10.18
C TRP A 82 -15.25 8.28 -10.55
N THR A 83 -15.82 8.64 -11.70
CA THR A 83 -16.81 7.83 -12.40
C THR A 83 -16.31 7.62 -13.82
N VAL A 84 -16.03 6.37 -14.18
CA VAL A 84 -15.43 6.02 -15.47
C VAL A 84 -16.11 4.81 -16.08
N PRO A 85 -16.09 4.63 -17.42
CA PRO A 85 -16.53 3.39 -18.04
C PRO A 85 -15.75 2.19 -17.47
N ALA A 86 -16.44 1.10 -17.18
CA ALA A 86 -15.82 -0.15 -16.79
C ALA A 86 -14.98 -0.69 -17.95
N ARG A 87 -13.80 -1.21 -17.63
CA ARG A 87 -12.85 -1.74 -18.62
C ARG A 87 -12.26 -3.04 -18.11
N PRO A 88 -12.13 -4.09 -18.95
CA PRO A 88 -11.54 -5.37 -18.53
C PRO A 88 -10.18 -5.22 -17.84
N VAL A 89 -9.35 -4.30 -18.32
CA VAL A 89 -8.01 -4.04 -17.79
C VAL A 89 -8.01 -3.71 -16.29
N PHE A 90 -9.09 -3.16 -15.73
CA PHE A 90 -9.18 -2.82 -14.31
C PHE A 90 -9.09 -4.03 -13.39
N ASP A 91 -9.55 -5.20 -13.84
CA ASP A 91 -9.48 -6.46 -13.10
C ASP A 91 -8.23 -7.31 -13.47
N GLU A 92 -7.43 -6.88 -14.45
CA GLU A 92 -6.20 -7.58 -14.87
C GLU A 92 -5.02 -7.29 -13.91
N ALA A 93 -4.12 -8.26 -13.74
CA ALA A 93 -2.89 -8.15 -12.96
C ALA A 93 -1.78 -7.38 -13.72
N VAL A 94 -2.08 -6.14 -14.10
CA VAL A 94 -1.18 -5.22 -14.82
C VAL A 94 -1.07 -3.90 -14.06
N LEU A 95 -0.02 -3.14 -14.31
CA LEU A 95 0.29 -1.90 -13.60
C LEU A 95 0.09 -0.67 -14.49
N PRO A 96 -0.31 0.48 -13.91
CA PRO A 96 -0.25 1.75 -14.62
C PRO A 96 1.20 2.12 -14.91
N GLN A 97 1.42 2.92 -15.94
CA GLN A 97 2.72 3.51 -16.24
C GLN A 97 3.00 4.70 -15.29
N ASP A 98 3.02 4.43 -13.97
CA ASP A 98 3.29 5.42 -12.93
C ASP A 98 4.75 5.32 -12.44
N PRO A 99 5.58 6.35 -12.63
CA PRO A 99 6.99 6.29 -12.26
C PRO A 99 7.21 6.13 -10.76
N GLY A 100 6.31 6.66 -9.92
CA GLY A 100 6.41 6.54 -8.47
C GLY A 100 6.17 5.10 -8.00
N LEU A 101 5.12 4.45 -8.50
CA LEU A 101 4.81 3.05 -8.18
C LEU A 101 5.93 2.13 -8.67
N LEU A 102 6.44 2.35 -9.88
CA LEU A 102 7.55 1.54 -10.41
C LEU A 102 8.83 1.73 -9.59
N ALA A 103 9.13 2.95 -9.12
CA ALA A 103 10.25 3.21 -8.22
C ALA A 103 10.05 2.54 -6.84
N TYR A 104 8.84 2.62 -6.27
CA TYR A 104 8.46 1.91 -5.05
C TYR A 104 8.74 0.41 -5.19
N ARG A 105 8.27 -0.20 -6.27
CA ARG A 105 8.43 -1.63 -6.50
C ARG A 105 9.88 -2.04 -6.72
N ALA A 106 10.64 -1.26 -7.48
CA ALA A 106 12.05 -1.48 -7.70
C ALA A 106 12.85 -1.44 -6.38
N ALA A 107 12.58 -0.46 -5.51
CA ALA A 107 13.26 -0.33 -4.23
C ALA A 107 12.97 -1.51 -3.28
N VAL A 108 11.72 -1.94 -3.17
CA VAL A 108 11.34 -3.09 -2.34
C VAL A 108 11.99 -4.38 -2.85
N ARG A 109 12.04 -4.59 -4.17
CA ARG A 109 12.72 -5.76 -4.77
C ARG A 109 14.22 -5.76 -4.56
N ALA A 110 14.87 -4.59 -4.66
CA ALA A 110 16.30 -4.46 -4.40
C ALA A 110 16.66 -4.93 -2.98
N ASP A 111 15.75 -4.76 -2.03
CA ASP A 111 15.88 -5.22 -0.66
C ASP A 111 15.40 -6.67 -0.43
N GLY A 112 14.86 -7.33 -1.45
CA GLY A 112 14.28 -8.68 -1.36
C GLY A 112 12.92 -8.72 -0.67
N GLY A 113 12.25 -7.59 -0.53
CA GLY A 113 10.97 -7.45 0.16
C GLY A 113 9.74 -7.83 -0.67
N ASP A 114 9.91 -8.10 -1.98
CA ASP A 114 8.84 -8.58 -2.87
C ASP A 114 8.53 -10.06 -2.58
N VAL A 115 7.85 -10.27 -1.46
CA VAL A 115 7.44 -11.59 -0.99
C VAL A 115 5.95 -11.58 -0.69
N ARG A 116 5.25 -12.61 -1.17
CA ARG A 116 3.79 -12.77 -0.95
C ARG A 116 3.42 -12.89 0.54
N ARG A 117 4.31 -13.49 1.33
CA ARG A 117 4.22 -13.55 2.80
C ARG A 117 5.30 -12.66 3.40
N PRO A 118 5.04 -11.35 3.56
CA PRO A 118 6.02 -10.46 4.14
C PRO A 118 6.34 -10.83 5.57
N VAL A 119 7.61 -10.63 5.92
CA VAL A 119 8.12 -10.71 7.28
C VAL A 119 8.53 -9.29 7.65
N ALA A 120 7.87 -8.73 8.66
CA ALA A 120 8.22 -7.45 9.25
C ALA A 120 8.75 -7.69 10.67
N ASP A 121 9.49 -6.71 11.20
CA ASP A 121 9.95 -6.74 12.59
C ASP A 121 8.72 -6.83 13.53
N GLU A 122 8.66 -7.89 14.35
CA GLU A 122 7.54 -8.07 15.27
C GLU A 122 7.56 -6.99 16.36
N PRO A 123 6.42 -6.32 16.62
CA PRO A 123 6.33 -5.35 17.69
C PRO A 123 6.38 -6.04 19.06
N THR A 124 7.09 -5.44 20.01
CA THR A 124 7.08 -5.88 21.41
C THR A 124 5.82 -5.35 22.09
N PRO A 125 4.88 -6.20 22.54
CA PRO A 125 3.67 -5.75 23.23
C PRO A 125 4.02 -5.05 24.55
N ARG A 126 3.28 -3.98 24.89
CA ARG A 126 3.47 -3.23 26.15
C ARG A 126 2.73 -3.87 27.32
N ASP A 127 1.65 -4.59 27.05
CA ASP A 127 0.80 -5.24 28.04
C ASP A 127 0.12 -6.50 27.46
N ASP A 128 -0.58 -7.25 28.31
CA ASP A 128 -1.29 -8.49 27.94
C ASP A 128 -2.44 -8.23 26.95
N ALA A 129 -3.06 -7.06 26.99
CA ALA A 129 -4.16 -6.73 26.09
C ALA A 129 -3.64 -6.49 24.66
N GLU A 130 -2.50 -5.83 24.52
CA GLU A 130 -1.78 -5.67 23.26
C GLU A 130 -1.22 -7.02 22.77
N ALA A 131 -0.70 -7.86 23.67
CA ALA A 131 -0.24 -9.20 23.30
C ALA A 131 -1.38 -10.08 22.75
N ALA A 132 -2.58 -9.99 23.36
CA ALA A 132 -3.78 -10.67 22.88
C ALA A 132 -4.23 -10.13 21.52
N ALA A 133 -4.21 -8.80 21.32
CA ALA A 133 -4.52 -8.19 20.03
C ALA A 133 -3.57 -8.70 18.93
N TRP A 134 -2.25 -8.72 19.19
CA TRP A 134 -1.27 -9.26 18.25
C TRP A 134 -1.45 -10.76 17.97
N ALA A 135 -1.93 -11.54 18.94
CA ALA A 135 -2.28 -12.94 18.70
C ALA A 135 -3.47 -13.09 17.74
N ASP A 136 -4.46 -12.20 17.82
CA ASP A 136 -5.59 -12.17 16.89
C ASP A 136 -5.18 -11.65 15.50
N GLU A 137 -4.27 -10.67 15.42
CA GLU A 137 -3.66 -10.24 14.15
C GLU A 137 -2.95 -11.41 13.45
N ARG A 138 -2.11 -12.15 14.17
CA ARG A 138 -1.43 -13.34 13.63
C ARG A 138 -2.42 -14.39 13.12
N ARG A 139 -3.53 -14.63 13.82
CA ARG A 139 -4.57 -15.56 13.37
C ARG A 139 -5.20 -15.10 12.05
N ASN A 140 -5.50 -13.81 11.91
CA ASN A 140 -6.01 -13.26 10.65
C ASN A 140 -5.01 -13.44 9.51
N HIS A 141 -3.74 -13.17 9.77
CA HIS A 141 -2.66 -13.37 8.80
C HIS A 141 -2.57 -14.85 8.39
N ASP A 142 -2.55 -15.79 9.34
CA ASP A 142 -2.45 -17.22 9.04
C ASP A 142 -3.65 -17.74 8.24
N LEU A 143 -4.87 -17.29 8.55
CA LEU A 143 -6.07 -17.63 7.79
C LEU A 143 -5.97 -17.17 6.33
N ALA A 144 -5.52 -15.95 6.10
CA ALA A 144 -5.36 -15.40 4.75
C ALA A 144 -4.21 -16.07 3.97
N GLN A 145 -3.05 -16.25 4.62
CA GLN A 145 -1.85 -16.83 4.00
C GLN A 145 -2.01 -18.33 3.66
N SER A 146 -2.81 -19.06 4.45
CA SER A 146 -3.16 -20.45 4.15
C SER A 146 -4.23 -20.59 3.06
N GLY A 147 -4.88 -19.50 2.65
CA GLY A 147 -6.05 -19.53 1.77
C GLY A 147 -7.30 -20.10 2.44
N ALA A 148 -7.31 -20.21 3.77
CA ALA A 148 -8.48 -20.66 4.51
C ALA A 148 -9.62 -19.63 4.42
N VAL A 149 -9.30 -18.35 4.26
CA VAL A 149 -10.23 -17.26 3.92
C VAL A 149 -9.62 -16.42 2.81
N GLY A 150 -10.42 -16.12 1.78
CA GLY A 150 -9.99 -15.24 0.69
C GLY A 150 -8.77 -15.75 -0.10
N ALA A 151 -8.13 -14.84 -0.82
CA ALA A 151 -6.94 -15.12 -1.62
C ALA A 151 -6.01 -13.90 -1.69
N ILE A 152 -4.70 -14.13 -1.58
CA ILE A 152 -3.65 -13.13 -1.83
C ILE A 152 -3.12 -13.32 -3.24
N GLU A 153 -3.27 -12.31 -4.08
CA GLU A 153 -2.93 -12.35 -5.51
C GLU A 153 -2.10 -11.14 -5.91
N PRO A 154 -1.46 -11.12 -7.09
CA PRO A 154 -0.89 -9.90 -7.63
C PRO A 154 -1.92 -8.75 -7.67
N ILE A 155 -1.47 -7.53 -7.40
CA ILE A 155 -2.32 -6.35 -7.43
C ILE A 155 -3.01 -6.20 -8.80
N THR A 156 -4.30 -5.85 -8.79
CA THR A 156 -5.04 -5.55 -10.01
C THR A 156 -4.77 -4.12 -10.47
N CYS A 157 -5.02 -3.83 -11.74
CA CYS A 157 -4.85 -2.47 -12.27
C CYS A 157 -5.61 -1.42 -11.47
N LEU A 158 -6.87 -1.68 -11.09
CA LEU A 158 -7.68 -0.70 -10.36
C LEU A 158 -7.11 -0.40 -8.97
N ASP A 159 -6.67 -1.44 -8.26
CA ASP A 159 -6.04 -1.30 -6.95
C ASP A 159 -4.66 -0.60 -7.08
N ALA A 160 -3.91 -0.87 -8.16
CA ALA A 160 -2.63 -0.23 -8.45
C ALA A 160 -2.79 1.26 -8.83
N LEU A 161 -3.86 1.63 -9.53
CA LEU A 161 -4.22 3.02 -9.81
C LEU A 161 -4.51 3.77 -8.51
N ALA A 162 -5.29 3.19 -7.59
CA ALA A 162 -5.54 3.79 -6.27
C ALA A 162 -4.24 3.97 -5.47
N PHE A 163 -3.37 2.95 -5.45
CA PHE A 163 -2.07 3.04 -4.80
C PHE A 163 -1.20 4.14 -5.42
N SER A 164 -1.19 4.25 -6.75
CA SER A 164 -0.43 5.28 -7.48
C SER A 164 -0.90 6.69 -7.12
N VAL A 165 -2.21 6.91 -6.96
CA VAL A 165 -2.76 8.21 -6.51
C VAL A 165 -2.17 8.62 -5.17
N GLN A 166 -2.14 7.72 -4.18
CA GLN A 166 -1.56 8.07 -2.89
C GLN A 166 -0.04 8.24 -2.98
N ASN A 167 0.65 7.35 -3.69
CA ASN A 167 2.10 7.40 -3.82
C ASN A 167 2.60 8.68 -4.53
N ALA A 168 1.83 9.19 -5.50
CA ALA A 168 2.12 10.46 -6.16
C ALA A 168 1.94 11.68 -5.22
N ARG A 169 1.10 11.57 -4.20
CA ARG A 169 0.91 12.61 -3.18
C ARG A 169 1.97 12.52 -2.08
N PHE A 170 2.17 11.32 -1.57
CA PHE A 170 3.11 10.99 -0.51
C PHE A 170 3.81 9.69 -0.88
N SER A 171 5.11 9.79 -1.14
CA SER A 171 5.95 8.63 -1.49
C SER A 171 5.79 7.54 -0.46
N GLN A 172 5.34 6.35 -0.88
CA GLN A 172 5.18 5.18 -0.02
C GLN A 172 6.53 4.59 0.43
N LEU A 173 7.64 5.07 -0.13
CA LEU A 173 8.99 4.76 0.35
C LEU A 173 9.45 5.70 1.48
N GLU A 174 9.12 6.99 1.37
CA GLU A 174 9.66 8.02 2.26
C GLU A 174 8.70 8.36 3.41
N THR A 175 7.42 8.49 3.08
CA THR A 175 6.33 8.85 4.00
C THR A 175 5.16 7.90 3.77
N PRO A 176 5.30 6.61 4.17
CA PRO A 176 4.23 5.63 4.08
C PRO A 176 2.96 6.14 4.78
N THR A 177 1.83 6.10 4.06
CA THR A 177 0.53 6.62 4.51
C THR A 177 -0.60 5.73 3.99
N GLU A 178 -1.71 5.69 4.72
CA GLU A 178 -2.87 4.86 4.35
C GLU A 178 -3.93 5.65 3.58
N PHE A 179 -4.75 4.90 2.83
CA PHE A 179 -5.90 5.35 2.06
C PHE A 179 -6.98 4.26 2.07
N LEU A 180 -8.24 4.68 2.00
CA LEU A 180 -9.39 3.80 1.79
C LEU A 180 -10.02 4.13 0.43
N VAL A 181 -10.45 3.11 -0.30
CA VAL A 181 -11.24 3.26 -1.52
C VAL A 181 -12.50 2.43 -1.44
N SER A 182 -13.66 3.03 -1.70
CA SER A 182 -14.87 2.27 -2.00
C SER A 182 -15.04 2.18 -3.51
N VAL A 183 -15.11 0.95 -4.03
CA VAL A 183 -15.31 0.67 -5.45
C VAL A 183 -16.75 0.23 -5.68
N LEU A 184 -17.45 0.98 -6.51
CA LEU A 184 -18.83 0.75 -6.89
C LEU A 184 -18.94 0.46 -8.39
N GLU A 185 -20.00 -0.22 -8.78
CA GLU A 185 -20.32 -0.49 -10.17
C GLU A 185 -21.80 -0.23 -10.45
N ARG A 186 -22.10 0.31 -11.62
CA ARG A 186 -23.47 0.46 -12.11
C ARG A 186 -23.56 -0.06 -13.54
N ALA A 187 -24.53 -0.92 -13.80
CA ALA A 187 -24.87 -1.24 -15.19
C ALA A 187 -25.55 -0.02 -15.82
N ASN A 188 -24.99 0.52 -16.89
CA ASN A 188 -25.54 1.67 -17.60
C ASN A 188 -26.18 1.23 -18.93
N GLY A 189 -27.21 0.38 -18.85
CA GLY A 189 -28.03 -0.01 -20.01
C GLY A 189 -27.22 -0.40 -21.25
N THR A 190 -27.41 0.35 -22.35
CA THR A 190 -26.72 0.15 -23.64
C THR A 190 -25.29 0.67 -23.68
N ASP A 191 -24.89 1.51 -22.72
CA ASP A 191 -23.64 2.27 -22.74
C ASP A 191 -22.50 1.57 -21.97
N GLY A 192 -22.75 0.35 -21.49
CA GLY A 192 -21.79 -0.48 -20.75
C GLY A 192 -21.91 -0.31 -19.24
N ALA A 193 -21.06 -1.00 -18.47
CA ALA A 193 -20.97 -0.77 -17.03
C ALA A 193 -20.09 0.45 -16.72
N GLU A 194 -20.34 1.11 -15.60
CA GLU A 194 -19.50 2.17 -15.04
C GLU A 194 -18.89 1.72 -13.71
N VAL A 195 -17.71 2.24 -13.40
CA VAL A 195 -17.01 2.04 -12.13
C VAL A 195 -16.88 3.39 -11.42
N GLY A 196 -17.27 3.41 -10.16
CA GLY A 196 -17.13 4.53 -9.24
C GLY A 196 -16.01 4.24 -8.24
N LEU A 197 -15.08 5.18 -8.06
CA LEU A 197 -14.01 5.09 -7.04
C LEU A 197 -14.15 6.26 -6.09
N VAL A 198 -14.60 5.99 -4.87
CA VAL A 198 -14.61 6.97 -3.77
C VAL A 198 -13.31 6.78 -2.99
N PHE A 199 -12.36 7.69 -3.17
CA PHE A 199 -11.00 7.59 -2.62
C PHE A 199 -10.81 8.59 -1.49
N GLY A 200 -10.47 8.08 -0.32
CA GLY A 200 -10.20 8.84 0.89
C GLY A 200 -8.77 8.64 1.39
N ALA A 201 -8.02 9.72 1.63
CA ALA A 201 -6.67 9.60 2.15
C ALA A 201 -6.21 10.87 2.88
N SER A 202 -5.12 10.76 3.65
CA SER A 202 -4.47 11.89 4.30
C SER A 202 -2.94 11.81 4.18
N ASP A 203 -2.24 12.71 4.88
CA ASP A 203 -0.79 12.70 5.09
C ASP A 203 -0.39 11.95 6.38
N GLN A 204 -1.34 11.28 7.02
CA GLN A 204 -1.16 10.53 8.26
C GLN A 204 -1.22 9.02 8.00
N MET A 205 -0.70 8.24 8.94
CA MET A 205 -0.80 6.78 8.88
C MET A 205 -2.26 6.31 8.92
N TYR A 206 -3.14 7.01 9.64
CA TYR A 206 -4.57 6.69 9.68
C TYR A 206 -5.38 7.88 9.18
N PRO A 207 -5.96 7.83 7.96
CA PRO A 207 -6.81 8.90 7.49
C PRO A 207 -8.03 9.08 8.40
N PRO A 208 -8.44 10.34 8.68
CA PRO A 208 -9.60 10.57 9.51
C PRO A 208 -10.84 9.98 8.84
N LYS A 209 -11.75 9.38 9.62
CA LYS A 209 -12.97 8.75 9.10
C LYS A 209 -13.85 9.70 8.28
N THR A 210 -13.72 11.02 8.50
CA THR A 210 -14.42 12.07 7.75
C THR A 210 -14.11 12.06 6.25
N VAL A 211 -13.02 11.42 5.82
CA VAL A 211 -12.70 11.28 4.39
C VAL A 211 -12.88 9.90 3.81
N TYR A 212 -13.51 8.97 4.53
CA TYR A 212 -13.79 7.65 3.95
C TYR A 212 -14.91 7.71 2.89
N GLY A 213 -15.68 8.79 2.87
CA GLY A 213 -16.67 9.08 1.82
C GLY A 213 -17.88 8.16 1.83
N PHE A 214 -18.22 7.55 2.97
CA PHE A 214 -19.36 6.62 3.06
C PHE A 214 -20.70 7.30 2.77
N ASP A 215 -20.84 8.59 3.04
CA ASP A 215 -21.97 9.41 2.61
C ASP A 215 -22.08 9.54 1.09
N VAL A 216 -20.94 9.64 0.40
CA VAL A 216 -20.86 9.62 -1.07
C VAL A 216 -21.24 8.23 -1.59
N VAL A 217 -20.75 7.17 -0.93
CA VAL A 217 -21.10 5.78 -1.25
C VAL A 217 -22.61 5.57 -1.13
N ASP A 218 -23.23 5.99 -0.03
CA ASP A 218 -24.68 5.89 0.18
C ASP A 218 -25.47 6.68 -0.86
N SER A 219 -24.99 7.88 -1.21
CA SER A 219 -25.58 8.68 -2.29
C SER A 219 -25.53 7.95 -3.63
N LEU A 220 -24.39 7.36 -4.01
CA LEU A 220 -24.28 6.56 -5.23
C LEU A 220 -25.17 5.32 -5.17
N ARG A 221 -25.24 4.63 -4.04
CA ARG A 221 -26.10 3.45 -3.89
C ARG A 221 -27.59 3.79 -4.02
N SER A 222 -28.02 4.95 -3.53
CA SER A 222 -29.38 5.45 -3.76
C SER A 222 -29.70 5.68 -5.25
N LEU A 223 -28.66 5.85 -6.08
CA LEU A 223 -28.74 5.97 -7.54
C LEU A 223 -28.55 4.63 -8.28
N GLY A 224 -28.65 3.50 -7.56
CA GLY A 224 -28.59 2.15 -8.12
C GLY A 224 -27.18 1.60 -8.33
N TRP A 225 -26.15 2.21 -7.75
CA TRP A 225 -24.80 1.65 -7.76
C TRP A 225 -24.66 0.50 -6.76
N ARG A 226 -23.90 -0.52 -7.14
CA ARG A 226 -23.58 -1.70 -6.33
C ARG A 226 -22.19 -1.57 -5.73
N TRP A 227 -22.08 -1.68 -4.41
CA TRP A 227 -20.79 -1.55 -3.71
C TRP A 227 -20.01 -2.86 -3.74
N ARG A 228 -19.14 -3.01 -4.75
CA ARG A 228 -18.37 -4.24 -4.98
C ARG A 228 -17.39 -4.52 -3.84
N TYR A 229 -16.60 -3.54 -3.45
CA TYR A 229 -15.66 -3.72 -2.35
C TYR A 229 -15.16 -2.41 -1.75
N ALA A 230 -14.63 -2.49 -0.53
CA ALA A 230 -13.71 -1.49 0.01
C ALA A 230 -12.27 -2.03 -0.02
N LEU A 231 -11.33 -1.16 -0.37
CA LEU A 231 -9.90 -1.41 -0.42
C LEU A 231 -9.21 -0.54 0.62
N HIS A 232 -8.38 -1.15 1.46
CA HIS A 232 -7.43 -0.45 2.32
C HIS A 232 -6.00 -0.77 1.86
N ASN A 233 -5.04 0.14 1.97
CA ASN A 233 -3.62 -0.24 1.82
C ASN A 233 -2.93 -0.43 3.16
N HIS A 234 -2.04 -1.41 3.21
CA HIS A 234 -1.07 -1.53 4.28
C HIS A 234 0.29 -1.05 3.78
N THR A 235 0.91 -0.18 4.56
CA THR A 235 2.09 0.55 4.14
C THR A 235 3.38 -0.26 4.28
N LEU A 236 4.46 0.29 3.74
CA LEU A 236 5.79 -0.30 3.81
C LEU A 236 6.27 -0.45 5.26
N GLN A 237 6.81 -1.62 5.58
CA GLN A 237 7.41 -1.97 6.86
C GLN A 237 8.93 -2.10 6.74
N LYS A 238 9.57 -2.46 7.86
CA LYS A 238 10.99 -2.78 7.91
C LYS A 238 11.20 -4.21 8.39
N ASN A 239 12.28 -4.82 7.90
CA ASN A 239 12.81 -6.08 8.37
C ASN A 239 14.34 -5.96 8.40
N ALA A 240 14.92 -5.94 9.59
CA ALA A 240 16.36 -5.73 9.78
C ALA A 240 16.91 -4.50 8.99
N GLY A 241 16.14 -3.41 8.98
CA GLY A 241 16.49 -2.13 8.32
C GLY A 241 16.20 -2.07 6.81
N LYS A 242 15.86 -3.20 6.17
CA LYS A 242 15.47 -3.27 4.76
C LYS A 242 13.97 -3.03 4.56
N HIS A 243 13.59 -2.58 3.38
CA HIS A 243 12.20 -2.44 2.97
C HIS A 243 11.50 -3.81 2.95
N ALA A 244 10.43 -3.93 3.71
CA ALA A 244 9.54 -5.08 3.73
C ALA A 244 8.12 -4.62 3.41
N LEU A 245 7.33 -5.43 2.70
CA LEU A 245 5.94 -5.08 2.45
C LEU A 245 5.12 -5.15 3.73
N GLY A 246 4.09 -4.30 3.85
CA GLY A 246 3.01 -4.52 4.80
C GLY A 246 2.25 -5.80 4.46
N SER A 247 1.71 -6.49 5.48
CA SER A 247 0.90 -7.69 5.26
C SER A 247 -0.34 -7.32 4.45
N PRO A 248 -0.58 -7.91 3.27
CA PRO A 248 -1.81 -7.63 2.53
C PRO A 248 -2.92 -8.46 3.17
N THR A 249 -3.37 -8.13 4.38
CA THR A 249 -4.38 -8.91 5.13
C THR A 249 -5.16 -7.98 6.03
N LEU A 250 -6.45 -8.24 6.27
CA LEU A 250 -7.23 -7.39 7.18
C LEU A 250 -6.69 -7.46 8.61
N SER A 251 -6.32 -6.31 9.17
CA SER A 251 -6.07 -6.17 10.62
C SER A 251 -7.34 -6.40 11.44
N ILE A 252 -7.26 -6.54 12.76
CA ILE A 252 -8.48 -6.67 13.60
C ILE A 252 -9.39 -5.44 13.48
N SER A 253 -8.81 -4.25 13.31
CA SER A 253 -9.55 -3.00 13.07
C SER A 253 -10.14 -2.94 11.67
N ASP A 254 -9.44 -3.45 10.66
CA ASP A 254 -9.99 -3.56 9.32
C ASP A 254 -11.20 -4.50 9.32
N VAL A 255 -11.10 -5.67 9.95
CA VAL A 255 -12.23 -6.61 10.02
C VAL A 255 -13.43 -5.94 10.71
N GLN A 256 -13.22 -5.19 11.79
CA GLN A 256 -14.30 -4.45 12.46
C GLN A 256 -14.96 -3.42 11.53
N LEU A 257 -14.15 -2.60 10.85
CA LEU A 257 -14.65 -1.60 9.91
C LEU A 257 -15.41 -2.27 8.75
N MET A 258 -14.78 -3.22 8.07
CA MET A 258 -15.30 -3.87 6.87
C MET A 258 -16.58 -4.67 7.17
N ARG A 259 -16.73 -5.23 8.37
CA ARG A 259 -18.01 -5.84 8.80
C ARG A 259 -19.14 -4.83 8.94
N GLY A 260 -18.84 -3.62 9.41
CA GLY A 260 -19.80 -2.52 9.41
C GLY A 260 -20.25 -2.19 7.99
N LEU A 261 -19.30 -1.97 7.07
CA LEU A 261 -19.60 -1.66 5.68
C LEU A 261 -20.35 -2.80 4.97
N ALA A 262 -20.04 -4.04 5.32
CA ALA A 262 -20.76 -5.22 4.85
C ALA A 262 -22.22 -5.23 5.30
N ALA A 263 -22.51 -4.86 6.56
CA ALA A 263 -23.87 -4.71 7.04
C ALA A 263 -24.62 -3.60 6.29
N ASP A 264 -23.89 -2.58 5.82
CA ASP A 264 -24.44 -1.53 4.99
C ASP A 264 -24.61 -1.96 3.52
N GLY A 265 -23.96 -3.04 3.06
CA GLY A 265 -24.18 -3.65 1.75
C GLY A 265 -22.97 -3.68 0.81
N MET A 266 -21.75 -3.51 1.36
CA MET A 266 -20.49 -3.84 0.67
C MET A 266 -20.35 -5.36 0.46
N GLU A 267 -19.93 -5.80 -0.72
CA GLU A 267 -19.88 -7.24 -1.06
C GLU A 267 -18.57 -7.95 -0.65
N ALA A 268 -17.45 -7.24 -0.63
CA ALA A 268 -16.13 -7.80 -0.33
C ALA A 268 -15.18 -6.76 0.26
N ALA A 269 -14.10 -7.22 0.88
CA ALA A 269 -13.01 -6.36 1.33
C ALA A 269 -11.71 -6.73 0.62
N ARG A 270 -10.84 -5.73 0.44
CA ARG A 270 -9.51 -5.89 -0.10
C ARG A 270 -8.46 -5.16 0.74
N VAL A 271 -7.27 -5.74 0.82
CA VAL A 271 -6.09 -5.08 1.38
C VAL A 271 -4.93 -5.19 0.39
N THR A 272 -4.33 -4.06 0.02
CA THR A 272 -3.18 -4.04 -0.88
C THR A 272 -1.92 -3.48 -0.22
N ASN A 273 -0.75 -3.92 -0.68
CA ASN A 273 0.54 -3.33 -0.30
C ASN A 273 1.30 -2.77 -1.53
N GLY A 274 0.61 -2.54 -2.65
CA GLY A 274 1.24 -2.09 -3.90
C GLY A 274 1.90 -3.21 -4.71
N PHE A 275 1.95 -4.44 -4.18
CA PHE A 275 2.41 -5.65 -4.89
C PHE A 275 1.35 -6.71 -4.99
N TYR A 276 0.78 -7.03 -3.83
CA TYR A 276 -0.21 -8.06 -3.67
C TYR A 276 -1.48 -7.44 -3.08
N THR A 277 -2.61 -7.98 -3.47
CA THR A 277 -3.91 -7.66 -2.89
C THR A 277 -4.50 -8.93 -2.32
N PHE A 278 -4.89 -8.88 -1.06
CA PHE A 278 -5.81 -9.85 -0.48
C PHE A 278 -7.23 -9.45 -0.80
N ARG A 279 -8.02 -10.41 -1.28
CA ARG A 279 -9.47 -10.28 -1.40
C ARG A 279 -10.16 -11.28 -0.49
N VAL A 280 -11.24 -10.86 0.14
CA VAL A 280 -12.07 -11.71 0.96
C VAL A 280 -13.54 -11.30 0.84
N ASP A 281 -14.41 -12.29 0.73
CA ASP A 281 -15.85 -12.09 0.72
C ASP A 281 -16.40 -11.95 2.15
N LEU A 282 -17.71 -11.74 2.24
CA LEU A 282 -18.42 -11.64 3.51
C LEU A 282 -18.21 -12.87 4.41
N GLU A 283 -18.32 -14.08 3.86
CA GLU A 283 -18.19 -15.32 4.62
C GLU A 283 -16.78 -15.48 5.19
N GLY A 284 -15.75 -15.24 4.37
CA GLY A 284 -14.36 -15.25 4.81
C GLY A 284 -14.10 -14.20 5.88
N MET A 285 -14.62 -12.99 5.73
CA MET A 285 -14.49 -11.93 6.75
C MET A 285 -15.13 -12.31 8.08
N GLN A 286 -16.25 -13.05 8.10
CA GLN A 286 -16.89 -13.49 9.35
C GLN A 286 -16.03 -14.49 10.15
N ARG A 287 -15.11 -15.19 9.49
CA ARG A 287 -14.20 -16.14 10.14
C ARG A 287 -12.97 -15.49 10.76
N MET A 288 -12.68 -14.24 10.38
CA MET A 288 -11.55 -13.46 10.91
C MET A 288 -11.87 -12.88 12.31
N ARG A 289 -10.84 -12.55 13.08
CA ARG A 289 -10.95 -11.88 14.37
C ARG A 289 -11.12 -10.38 14.17
N SER A 290 -11.93 -9.76 15.02
CA SER A 290 -12.15 -8.31 15.11
C SER A 290 -12.09 -7.88 16.56
N ARG A 291 -11.96 -6.57 16.80
CA ARG A 291 -12.05 -5.97 18.13
C ARG A 291 -13.32 -5.14 18.29
#